data_AF-A0A640SRP3-F1
#
_entry.id   AF-A0A640SRP3-F1
#
_cell.length_a   1.000
_cell.length_b   1.000
_cell.length_c   1.000
_cell.angle_alpha   90.00
_cell.angle_beta   90.00
_cell.angle_gamma   90.00
#
_symmetry.space_group_name_H-M   'P 1'
#
loop_
_entity.id
_entity.type
_entity.pdbx_description
1 polymer ?
#
loop_
_entity_poly.entity_id
_entity_poly.type
_entity_poly.pdbx_seq_one_letter_code
_entity_poly.pdbx_strand_id
1 'polypeptide(L)'
;MSNDAGPPAGRPRDWDGTAVRARLGELARQDPQYTRFGSEEHRYRLTPPLPEAAVHDFEERYAVRLPGSYRTFLTRVGGAGAGPHYGLLPLDAPLPVDSDDAVDDLREQDRRPGFLAAPFPLSVEWRGNPGERFDEEAERARVAGSLVIAEAGCGEFVRLVVTGPSAGQIWFDDMTWDHLRPGPGFRDWYLSWLLR
;
A
#
# COMPACT_ATOMS: atom_id res chain seq x y z
N MET A 1 -42.19 -16.54 -7.82
CA MET A 1 -41.24 -15.52 -8.29
C MET A 1 -40.85 -14.70 -7.05
N SER A 2 -39.85 -15.17 -6.31
CA SER A 2 -39.36 -14.48 -5.11
C SER A 2 -38.06 -13.78 -5.50
N ASN A 3 -38.07 -12.45 -5.49
CA ASN A 3 -36.86 -11.65 -5.55
C ASN A 3 -36.14 -11.80 -4.21
N ASP A 4 -35.08 -12.59 -4.19
CA ASP A 4 -34.12 -12.58 -3.09
C ASP A 4 -33.15 -11.43 -3.36
N ALA A 5 -33.45 -10.28 -2.76
CA ALA A 5 -32.53 -9.16 -2.71
C ALA A 5 -31.36 -9.59 -1.82
N GLY A 6 -30.22 -9.88 -2.44
CA GLY A 6 -28.96 -10.14 -1.74
C GLY A 6 -28.67 -9.05 -0.71
N PRO A 7 -27.91 -9.37 0.35
CA PRO A 7 -27.69 -8.47 1.47
C PRO A 7 -27.09 -7.14 0.97
N PRO A 8 -27.47 -5.99 1.56
CA PRO A 8 -26.95 -4.70 1.14
C PRO A 8 -25.43 -4.71 1.30
N ALA A 9 -24.70 -4.27 0.26
CA ALA A 9 -23.28 -4.02 0.32
C ALA A 9 -22.99 -3.17 1.58
N GLY A 10 -22.25 -3.75 2.53
CA GLY A 10 -21.92 -3.09 3.78
C GLY A 10 -21.29 -1.73 3.50
N ARG A 11 -21.76 -0.68 4.16
CA ARG A 11 -21.11 0.65 4.13
C ARG A 11 -19.60 0.45 4.28
N PRO A 12 -18.75 1.14 3.49
CA PRO A 12 -17.31 1.10 3.72
C PRO A 12 -17.07 1.45 5.20
N ARG A 13 -16.39 0.55 5.91
CA ARG A 13 -16.02 0.79 7.31
C ARG A 13 -15.00 1.92 7.31
N ASP A 14 -15.45 3.14 7.58
CA ASP A 14 -14.60 4.31 7.60
C ASP A 14 -13.46 4.19 8.62
N TRP A 15 -12.47 5.08 8.46
CA TRP A 15 -11.40 5.25 9.43
C TRP A 15 -11.83 6.15 10.58
N ASP A 16 -11.53 5.73 11.81
CA ASP A 16 -11.50 6.64 12.96
C ASP A 16 -10.07 7.16 13.12
N GLY A 17 -9.77 8.28 12.46
CA GLY A 17 -8.44 8.88 12.50
C GLY A 17 -8.00 9.31 13.91
N THR A 18 -8.95 9.65 14.78
CA THR A 18 -8.67 9.99 16.18
C THR A 18 -8.24 8.75 16.95
N ALA A 19 -8.98 7.64 16.82
CA ALA A 19 -8.61 6.37 17.44
C ALA A 19 -7.27 5.84 16.92
N VAL A 20 -6.99 5.98 15.61
CA VAL A 20 -5.69 5.59 15.03
C VAL A 20 -4.54 6.38 15.67
N ARG A 21 -4.65 7.71 15.72
CA ARG A 21 -3.62 8.57 16.32
C ARG A 21 -3.44 8.30 17.81
N ALA A 22 -4.54 8.07 18.55
CA ALA A 22 -4.48 7.70 19.95
C ALA A 22 -3.72 6.37 20.16
N ARG A 23 -3.99 5.36 19.34
CA ARG A 23 -3.31 4.06 19.42
C ARG A 23 -1.83 4.17 19.06
N LEU A 24 -1.46 4.97 18.06
CA LEU A 24 -0.06 5.26 17.76
C LEU A 24 0.67 5.93 18.94
N GLY A 25 0.01 6.86 19.62
CA GLY A 25 0.55 7.49 20.83
C GLY A 25 0.79 6.49 21.96
N GLU A 26 -0.10 5.51 22.13
CA GLU A 26 0.08 4.41 23.09
C GLU A 26 1.25 3.52 22.70
N LEU A 27 1.35 3.11 21.43
CA LEU A 27 2.49 2.32 20.95
C LEU A 27 3.83 3.04 21.18
N ALA A 28 3.89 4.34 20.91
CA ALA A 28 5.08 5.16 21.15
C ALA A 28 5.47 5.20 22.64
N ARG A 29 4.50 5.18 23.56
CA ARG A 29 4.76 5.11 25.00
C ARG A 29 5.22 3.73 25.45
N GLN A 30 4.71 2.68 24.83
CA GLN A 30 5.04 1.28 25.15
C GLN A 30 6.40 0.85 24.58
N ASP A 31 6.84 1.50 23.50
CA ASP A 31 8.10 1.20 22.82
C ASP A 31 9.01 2.45 22.72
N PRO A 32 9.49 2.98 23.86
CA PRO A 32 10.29 4.21 23.88
C PRO A 32 11.69 4.03 23.25
N GLN A 33 12.13 2.79 23.04
CA GLN A 33 13.41 2.45 22.44
C GLN A 33 13.28 1.99 20.98
N TYR A 34 12.08 2.04 20.40
CA TYR A 34 11.81 1.64 19.01
C TYR A 34 12.28 0.21 18.68
N THR A 35 12.02 -0.72 19.58
CA THR A 35 12.42 -2.13 19.49
C THR A 35 11.52 -2.96 18.58
N ARG A 36 10.30 -2.47 18.29
CA ARG A 36 9.42 -3.14 17.34
C ARG A 36 9.95 -2.96 15.93
N PHE A 37 9.88 -4.02 15.12
CA PHE A 37 10.34 -4.00 13.72
C PHE A 37 9.79 -2.78 12.96
N GLY A 38 10.72 -2.02 12.38
CA GLY A 38 10.49 -0.79 11.60
C GLY A 38 10.08 0.46 12.38
N SER A 39 9.91 0.36 13.71
CA SER A 39 9.51 1.50 14.53
C SER A 39 10.59 2.57 14.68
N GLU A 40 11.88 2.24 14.46
CA GLU A 40 12.97 3.22 14.49
C GLU A 40 12.90 4.22 13.32
N GLU A 41 12.35 3.76 12.19
CA GLU A 41 12.14 4.55 10.97
C GLU A 41 10.96 5.51 11.15
N HIS A 42 9.75 4.97 11.32
CA HIS A 42 8.55 5.79 11.34
C HIS A 42 8.25 6.40 12.72
N ARG A 43 8.86 5.91 13.80
CA ARG A 43 8.75 6.41 15.20
C ARG A 43 7.32 6.62 15.68
N TYR A 44 6.41 5.77 15.21
CA TYR A 44 4.96 5.86 15.40
C TYR A 44 4.33 7.21 14.98
N ARG A 45 4.97 7.97 14.08
CA ARG A 45 4.49 9.27 13.60
C ARG A 45 3.91 9.17 12.20
N LEU A 46 2.71 9.70 12.02
CA LEU A 46 2.13 9.94 10.71
C LEU A 46 2.49 11.35 10.24
N THR A 47 2.67 11.52 8.94
CA THR A 47 2.59 12.86 8.34
C THR A 47 1.14 13.34 8.34
N PRO A 48 0.89 14.66 8.25
CA PRO A 48 -0.46 15.20 8.19
C PRO A 48 -1.27 14.58 7.04
N PRO A 49 -2.61 14.48 7.17
CA PRO A 49 -3.46 14.06 6.06
C PRO A 49 -3.27 14.96 4.83
N LEU A 50 -3.35 14.35 3.65
CA LEU A 50 -3.21 15.05 2.37
C LEU A 50 -4.48 15.85 2.07
N PRO A 51 -4.36 17.04 1.46
CA PRO A 51 -5.51 17.75 0.89
C PRO A 51 -6.21 16.91 -0.19
N GLU A 52 -7.54 16.99 -0.26
CA GLU A 52 -8.32 16.32 -1.32
C GLU A 52 -7.81 16.66 -2.73
N ALA A 53 -7.39 17.91 -2.95
CA ALA A 53 -6.82 18.35 -4.22
C ALA A 53 -5.54 17.57 -4.60
N ALA A 54 -4.64 17.31 -3.63
CA ALA A 54 -3.41 16.57 -3.91
C ALA A 54 -3.70 15.11 -4.30
N VAL A 55 -4.69 14.49 -3.66
CA VAL A 55 -5.11 13.12 -4.00
C VAL A 55 -5.82 13.10 -5.35
N HIS A 56 -6.66 14.08 -5.63
CA HIS A 56 -7.33 14.25 -6.92
C HIS A 56 -6.32 14.47 -8.06
N ASP A 57 -5.31 15.32 -7.86
CA ASP A 57 -4.27 15.59 -8.85
C ASP A 57 -3.45 14.33 -9.17
N PHE A 58 -3.17 13.50 -8.16
CA PHE A 58 -2.54 12.19 -8.36
C PHE A 58 -3.44 11.26 -9.20
N GLU A 59 -4.72 11.15 -8.85
CA GLU A 59 -5.70 10.34 -9.56
C GLU A 59 -5.83 10.76 -11.04
N GLU A 60 -5.91 12.06 -11.31
CA GLU A 60 -5.98 12.60 -12.67
C GLU A 60 -4.68 12.37 -13.45
N ARG A 61 -3.51 12.65 -12.83
CA ARG A 61 -2.21 12.50 -13.48
C ARG A 61 -1.97 11.08 -13.99
N TYR A 62 -2.38 10.07 -13.22
CA TYR A 62 -2.15 8.66 -13.54
C TYR A 62 -3.40 7.92 -14.03
N ALA A 63 -4.49 8.64 -14.32
CA ALA A 63 -5.76 8.10 -14.79
C ALA A 63 -6.29 6.93 -13.96
N VAL A 64 -6.23 7.07 -12.63
CA VAL A 64 -6.63 6.04 -11.65
C VAL A 64 -7.65 6.59 -10.67
N ARG A 65 -8.42 5.70 -10.03
CA ARG A 65 -9.22 6.03 -8.85
C ARG A 65 -8.70 5.20 -7.69
N LEU A 66 -8.17 5.86 -6.66
CA LEU A 66 -7.58 5.15 -5.53
C LEU A 66 -8.66 4.36 -4.77
N PRO A 67 -8.32 3.16 -4.26
CA PRO A 67 -9.26 2.38 -3.45
C PRO A 67 -9.78 3.19 -2.27
N GLY A 68 -11.10 3.16 -2.05
CA GLY A 68 -11.77 4.05 -1.10
C GLY A 68 -11.20 4.02 0.33
N SER A 69 -10.76 2.86 0.82
CA SER A 69 -10.13 2.76 2.14
C SER A 69 -8.77 3.45 2.20
N TYR A 70 -7.94 3.35 1.16
CA TYR A 70 -6.64 4.03 1.09
C TYR A 70 -6.82 5.53 0.87
N ARG A 71 -7.70 5.93 -0.04
CA ARG A 71 -8.04 7.35 -0.27
C ARG A 71 -8.51 8.05 1.01
N THR A 72 -9.43 7.43 1.75
CA THR A 72 -9.93 8.01 3.01
C THR A 72 -8.86 8.02 4.10
N PHE A 73 -7.93 7.05 4.11
CA PHE A 73 -6.78 7.08 5.03
C PHE A 73 -5.91 8.30 4.76
N LEU A 74 -5.53 8.51 3.50
CA LEU A 74 -4.66 9.61 3.09
C LEU A 74 -5.24 10.98 3.47
N THR A 75 -6.56 11.16 3.30
CA THR A 75 -7.23 12.46 3.50
C THR A 75 -7.70 12.71 4.93
N ARG A 76 -7.83 11.68 5.78
CA ARG A 76 -8.37 11.83 7.14
C ARG A 76 -7.45 11.35 8.26
N VAL A 77 -6.53 10.43 7.99
CA VAL A 77 -5.69 9.78 8.99
C VAL A 77 -4.26 10.30 8.95
N GLY A 78 -3.58 10.15 7.80
CA GLY A 78 -2.22 10.61 7.57
C GLY A 78 -1.75 10.29 6.15
N GLY A 79 -0.79 11.07 5.63
CA GLY A 79 -0.31 10.93 4.25
C GLY A 79 0.80 9.90 4.04
N ALA A 80 1.53 9.53 5.11
CA ALA A 80 2.70 8.65 5.13
C ALA A 80 3.11 8.36 6.58
N GLY A 81 4.18 7.58 6.77
CA GLY A 81 4.83 7.38 8.07
C GLY A 81 4.33 6.13 8.77
N ALA A 82 3.92 6.24 10.04
CA ALA A 82 3.60 5.10 10.88
C ALA A 82 2.70 4.06 10.20
N GLY A 83 3.17 2.82 10.19
CA GLY A 83 2.49 1.71 9.54
C GLY A 83 3.26 0.40 9.73
N PRO A 84 2.76 -0.71 9.19
CA PRO A 84 3.49 -1.96 9.15
C PRO A 84 4.88 -1.79 8.49
N HIS A 85 5.83 -2.63 8.91
CA HIS A 85 7.22 -2.60 8.43
C HIS A 85 7.88 -1.23 8.64
N TYR A 86 8.61 -0.70 7.65
CA TYR A 86 9.23 0.63 7.75
C TYR A 86 8.23 1.79 7.64
N GLY A 87 6.94 1.49 7.43
CA GLY A 87 5.87 2.46 7.38
C GLY A 87 5.37 2.74 5.97
N LEU A 88 4.34 3.57 5.89
CA LEU A 88 3.72 3.98 4.64
C LEU A 88 4.58 5.01 3.91
N LEU A 89 4.87 4.72 2.65
CA LEU A 89 5.51 5.65 1.73
C LEU A 89 4.58 6.83 1.41
N PRO A 90 5.12 8.04 1.18
CA PRO A 90 4.33 9.16 0.70
C PRO A 90 3.76 8.87 -0.69
N LEU A 91 2.52 9.32 -0.94
CA LEU A 91 1.84 9.12 -2.21
C LEU A 91 2.65 9.68 -3.40
N ASP A 92 2.98 10.97 -3.36
CA ASP A 92 3.62 11.68 -4.48
C ASP A 92 4.84 12.51 -4.07
N ALA A 93 5.09 12.68 -2.76
CA ALA A 93 6.28 13.40 -2.31
C ALA A 93 7.56 12.59 -2.60
N PRO A 94 8.70 13.25 -2.85
CA PRO A 94 10.00 12.59 -2.93
C PRO A 94 10.32 11.82 -1.65
N LEU A 95 11.08 10.73 -1.79
CA LEU A 95 11.69 10.06 -0.66
C LEU A 95 12.92 10.85 -0.17
N PRO A 96 13.39 10.60 1.08
CA PRO A 96 14.69 11.10 1.54
C PRO A 96 15.82 10.70 0.57
N VAL A 97 16.87 11.51 0.46
CA VAL A 97 17.98 11.25 -0.48
C VAL A 97 18.78 9.98 -0.19
N ASP A 98 18.58 9.40 0.99
CA ASP A 98 19.19 8.18 1.50
C ASP A 98 18.21 6.99 1.48
N SER A 99 17.09 7.07 0.74
CA SER A 99 16.23 5.90 0.49
C SER A 99 16.96 4.81 -0.29
N ASP A 100 16.50 3.57 -0.11
CA ASP A 100 16.96 2.43 -0.91
C ASP A 100 16.59 2.65 -2.39
N ASP A 101 17.59 2.57 -3.27
CA ASP A 101 17.44 2.72 -4.72
C ASP A 101 16.32 1.80 -5.27
N ALA A 102 16.11 0.63 -4.66
CA ALA A 102 15.06 -0.30 -5.07
C ALA A 102 13.65 0.27 -4.87
N VAL A 103 13.41 1.01 -3.78
CA VAL A 103 12.11 1.67 -3.56
C VAL A 103 11.89 2.75 -4.62
N ASP A 104 12.94 3.53 -4.94
CA ASP A 104 12.86 4.59 -5.93
C ASP A 104 12.59 4.03 -7.34
N ASP A 105 13.28 2.96 -7.73
CA ASP A 105 13.05 2.26 -9.02
C ASP A 105 11.61 1.75 -9.15
N LEU A 106 11.08 1.10 -8.10
CA LEU A 106 9.70 0.65 -8.07
C LEU A 106 8.71 1.81 -8.14
N ARG A 107 9.04 2.92 -7.46
CA ARG A 107 8.23 4.13 -7.52
C ARG A 107 8.23 4.73 -8.91
N GLU A 108 9.36 4.82 -9.59
CA GLU A 108 9.43 5.30 -10.96
C GLU A 108 8.65 4.40 -11.92
N GLN A 109 8.73 3.09 -11.74
CA GLN A 109 7.96 2.11 -12.50
C GLN A 109 6.45 2.34 -12.35
N ASP A 110 5.96 2.45 -11.11
CA ASP A 110 4.54 2.63 -10.83
C ASP A 110 3.97 3.90 -11.50
N ARG A 111 4.82 4.90 -11.72
CA ARG A 111 4.46 6.22 -12.26
C ARG A 111 4.57 6.30 -13.79
N ARG A 112 4.93 5.20 -14.46
CA ARG A 112 4.97 5.15 -15.92
C ARG A 112 3.56 5.34 -16.51
N PRO A 113 3.43 6.00 -17.69
CA PRO A 113 2.13 6.18 -18.34
C PRO A 113 1.38 4.87 -18.54
N GLY A 114 0.12 4.82 -18.07
CA GLY A 114 -0.75 3.66 -18.21
C GLY A 114 -0.50 2.52 -17.20
N PHE A 115 0.57 2.57 -16.40
CA PHE A 115 0.90 1.50 -15.45
C PHE A 115 -0.20 1.34 -14.38
N LEU A 116 -0.58 2.42 -13.68
CA LEU A 116 -1.64 2.35 -12.66
C LEU A 116 -3.05 2.17 -13.23
N ALA A 117 -3.27 2.58 -14.48
CA ALA A 117 -4.57 2.44 -15.14
C ALA A 117 -4.79 1.04 -15.74
N ALA A 118 -3.72 0.24 -15.91
CA ALA A 118 -3.85 -1.14 -16.33
C ALA A 118 -4.43 -2.01 -15.20
N PRO A 119 -5.26 -3.01 -15.50
CA PRO A 119 -5.76 -3.92 -14.49
C PRO A 119 -4.65 -4.81 -13.95
N PHE A 120 -4.60 -4.96 -12.62
CA PHE A 120 -3.69 -5.90 -11.97
C PHE A 120 -3.98 -7.34 -12.42
N PRO A 121 -2.99 -8.08 -12.93
CA PRO A 121 -3.23 -9.31 -13.68
C PRO A 121 -3.42 -10.55 -12.80
N LEU A 122 -2.98 -10.51 -11.54
CA LEU A 122 -2.99 -11.67 -10.66
C LEU A 122 -4.23 -11.70 -9.75
N SER A 123 -4.78 -12.90 -9.56
CA SER A 123 -5.88 -13.17 -8.63
C SER A 123 -5.51 -14.19 -7.55
N VAL A 124 -4.37 -14.86 -7.70
CA VAL A 124 -3.83 -15.88 -6.79
C VAL A 124 -2.33 -15.68 -6.62
N GLU A 125 -1.76 -16.31 -5.58
CA GLU A 125 -0.31 -16.34 -5.36
C GLU A 125 0.43 -16.77 -6.63
N TRP A 126 1.52 -16.07 -6.93
CA TRP A 126 2.37 -16.32 -8.07
C TRP A 126 3.81 -16.50 -7.62
N ARG A 127 4.52 -17.46 -8.21
CA ARG A 127 5.94 -17.72 -7.98
C ARG A 127 6.67 -17.83 -9.31
N GLY A 128 7.86 -17.26 -9.37
CA GLY A 128 8.75 -17.36 -10.50
C GLY A 128 9.25 -18.78 -10.67
N ASN A 129 9.49 -19.16 -11.93
CA ASN A 129 10.12 -20.44 -12.24
C ASN A 129 11.64 -20.28 -12.20
N PRO A 130 12.37 -21.05 -11.37
CA PRO A 130 13.82 -21.03 -11.38
C PRO A 130 14.36 -21.38 -12.77
N GLY A 131 15.19 -20.49 -13.33
CA GLY A 131 15.82 -20.68 -14.65
C GLY A 131 15.01 -20.17 -15.83
N GLU A 132 13.84 -19.57 -15.61
CA GLU A 132 13.15 -18.79 -16.64
C GLU A 132 14.02 -17.59 -17.06
N ARG A 133 14.02 -17.29 -18.37
CA ARG A 133 14.77 -16.15 -18.88
C ARG A 133 14.11 -14.87 -18.39
N PHE A 134 14.89 -13.99 -17.78
CA PHE A 134 14.43 -12.66 -17.38
C PHE A 134 13.88 -11.88 -18.57
N ASP A 135 12.64 -11.41 -18.42
CA ASP A 135 11.96 -10.50 -19.33
C ASP A 135 11.43 -9.31 -18.52
N GLU A 136 12.11 -8.18 -18.66
CA GLU A 136 11.81 -6.96 -17.90
C GLU A 136 10.38 -6.43 -18.18
N GLU A 137 9.86 -6.61 -19.39
CA GLU A 137 8.51 -6.15 -19.71
C GLU A 137 7.45 -7.03 -19.06
N ALA A 138 7.64 -8.35 -19.10
CA ALA A 138 6.76 -9.29 -18.42
C ALA A 138 6.75 -9.06 -16.89
N GLU A 139 7.93 -8.86 -16.31
CA GLU A 139 8.10 -8.56 -14.88
C GLU A 139 7.35 -7.29 -14.46
N ARG A 140 7.52 -6.20 -15.22
CA ARG A 140 6.77 -4.96 -14.97
C ARG A 140 5.26 -5.16 -15.13
N ALA A 141 4.84 -5.84 -16.19
CA ALA A 141 3.42 -6.07 -16.47
C ALA A 141 2.73 -6.87 -15.36
N ARG A 142 3.47 -7.76 -14.68
CA ARG A 142 2.98 -8.63 -13.62
C ARG A 142 2.48 -7.88 -12.38
N VAL A 143 3.01 -6.68 -12.14
CA VAL A 143 2.62 -5.81 -11.03
C VAL A 143 1.90 -4.53 -11.48
N ALA A 144 1.55 -4.42 -12.77
CA ALA A 144 0.77 -3.29 -13.28
C ALA A 144 -0.55 -3.11 -12.51
N GLY A 145 -1.06 -1.88 -12.42
CA GLY A 145 -2.28 -1.59 -11.66
C GLY A 145 -2.11 -1.65 -10.14
N SER A 146 -0.88 -1.63 -9.63
CA SER A 146 -0.58 -1.58 -8.20
C SER A 146 0.39 -0.44 -7.84
N LEU A 147 0.37 -0.02 -6.58
CA LEU A 147 1.26 0.99 -6.00
C LEU A 147 2.13 0.35 -4.92
N VAL A 148 3.43 0.55 -4.94
CA VAL A 148 4.28 0.31 -3.77
C VAL A 148 3.94 1.33 -2.67
N ILE A 149 3.52 0.83 -1.51
CA ILE A 149 3.06 1.66 -0.38
C ILE A 149 3.89 1.47 0.90
N ALA A 150 4.71 0.43 0.99
CA ALA A 150 5.63 0.22 2.10
C ALA A 150 6.78 -0.69 1.67
N GLU A 151 7.90 -0.55 2.37
CA GLU A 151 9.04 -1.46 2.29
C GLU A 151 9.08 -2.34 3.54
N ALA A 152 9.39 -3.62 3.36
CA ALA A 152 9.49 -4.65 4.39
C ALA A 152 10.94 -5.11 4.67
N GLY A 153 11.94 -4.53 4.01
CA GLY A 153 13.35 -4.89 4.09
C GLY A 153 13.67 -6.15 3.28
N CYS A 154 14.97 -6.46 3.09
CA CYS A 154 15.45 -7.66 2.39
C CYS A 154 14.86 -7.85 0.96
N GLY A 155 14.54 -6.76 0.26
CA GLY A 155 13.91 -6.81 -1.06
C GLY A 155 12.42 -7.21 -1.02
N GLU A 156 11.78 -7.14 0.14
CA GLU A 156 10.34 -7.32 0.28
C GLU A 156 9.63 -5.96 0.28
N PHE A 157 8.56 -5.86 -0.50
CA PHE A 157 7.73 -4.67 -0.63
C PHE A 157 6.25 -5.00 -0.44
N VAL A 158 5.48 -3.96 -0.14
CA VAL A 158 4.04 -4.05 0.00
C VAL A 158 3.39 -3.22 -1.08
N ARG A 159 2.61 -3.88 -1.92
CA ARG A 159 1.84 -3.27 -3.00
C ARG A 159 0.36 -3.16 -2.64
N LEU A 160 -0.26 -2.06 -3.02
CA LEU A 160 -1.70 -1.87 -3.01
C LEU A 160 -2.21 -1.98 -4.44
N VAL A 161 -3.11 -2.91 -4.72
CA VAL A 161 -3.80 -2.95 -6.01
C VAL A 161 -4.74 -1.75 -6.10
N VAL A 162 -4.58 -0.93 -7.14
CA VAL A 162 -5.38 0.27 -7.38
C VAL A 162 -6.37 0.10 -8.53
N THR A 163 -6.08 -0.79 -9.49
CA THR A 163 -6.93 -1.03 -10.65
C THR A 163 -7.10 -2.52 -10.92
N GLY A 164 -8.32 -2.94 -11.25
CA GLY A 164 -8.67 -4.33 -11.53
C GLY A 164 -9.54 -4.98 -10.44
N PRO A 165 -9.85 -6.29 -10.57
CA PRO A 165 -10.80 -6.99 -9.70
C PRO A 165 -10.42 -7.01 -8.21
N SER A 166 -9.13 -6.93 -7.92
CA SER A 166 -8.58 -6.97 -6.56
C SER A 166 -8.28 -5.57 -5.98
N ALA A 167 -8.81 -4.49 -6.59
CA ALA A 167 -8.56 -3.13 -6.11
C ALA A 167 -8.87 -2.95 -4.61
N GLY A 168 -7.92 -2.39 -3.87
CA GLY A 168 -7.96 -2.25 -2.42
C GLY A 168 -7.29 -3.38 -1.63
N GLN A 169 -6.87 -4.46 -2.30
CA GLN A 169 -6.13 -5.56 -1.69
C GLN A 169 -4.62 -5.24 -1.62
N ILE A 170 -3.98 -5.70 -0.54
CA ILE A 170 -2.53 -5.70 -0.40
C ILE A 170 -1.93 -6.93 -1.06
N TRP A 171 -0.76 -6.77 -1.67
CA TRP A 171 0.08 -7.85 -2.17
C TRP A 171 1.49 -7.70 -1.62
N PHE A 172 2.07 -8.81 -1.17
CA PHE A 172 3.46 -8.86 -0.73
C PHE A 172 4.33 -9.25 -1.92
N ASP A 173 5.29 -8.39 -2.25
CA ASP A 173 6.19 -8.51 -3.38
C ASP A 173 7.60 -8.81 -2.87
N ASP A 174 7.95 -10.09 -2.89
CA ASP A 174 9.25 -10.60 -2.51
C ASP A 174 10.09 -10.71 -3.78
N MET A 175 10.87 -9.66 -4.05
CA MET A 175 11.71 -9.59 -5.24
C MET A 175 12.92 -10.51 -5.15
N THR A 176 13.31 -10.91 -3.93
CA THR A 176 14.44 -11.83 -3.71
C THR A 176 14.09 -13.24 -4.18
N TRP A 177 12.85 -13.68 -3.92
CA TRP A 177 12.38 -15.03 -4.25
C TRP A 177 11.41 -15.08 -5.42
N ASP A 178 11.24 -13.94 -6.10
CA ASP A 178 10.34 -13.76 -7.22
C ASP A 178 8.93 -14.29 -6.90
N HIS A 179 8.29 -13.66 -5.93
CA HIS A 179 7.13 -14.23 -5.29
C HIS A 179 6.12 -13.17 -4.86
N LEU A 180 4.92 -13.26 -5.44
CA LEU A 180 3.80 -12.35 -5.17
C LEU A 180 2.70 -13.08 -4.41
N ARG A 181 2.35 -12.57 -3.23
CA ARG A 181 1.31 -13.16 -2.39
C ARG A 181 0.15 -12.20 -2.14
N PRO A 182 -1.11 -12.66 -2.31
CA PRO A 182 -2.26 -11.86 -1.91
C PRO A 182 -2.33 -11.74 -0.38
N GLY A 183 -2.64 -10.54 0.07
CA GLY A 183 -2.93 -10.20 1.47
C GLY A 183 -4.39 -9.78 1.66
N PRO A 184 -4.74 -9.23 2.85
CA PRO A 184 -6.08 -8.70 3.08
C PRO A 184 -6.25 -7.31 2.44
N GLY A 185 -7.42 -6.70 2.59
CA GLY A 185 -7.63 -5.31 2.19
C GLY A 185 -6.75 -4.34 2.99
N PHE A 186 -6.38 -3.19 2.39
CA PHE A 186 -5.49 -2.18 3.00
C PHE A 186 -5.84 -1.85 4.47
N ARG A 187 -7.13 -1.61 4.75
CA ARG A 187 -7.59 -1.27 6.10
C ARG A 187 -7.32 -2.39 7.10
N ASP A 188 -7.65 -3.62 6.73
CA ASP A 188 -7.50 -4.76 7.62
C ASP A 188 -6.02 -5.09 7.85
N TRP A 189 -5.20 -4.98 6.79
CA TRP A 189 -3.74 -5.08 6.90
C TRP A 189 -3.18 -4.07 7.90
N TYR A 190 -3.47 -2.78 7.72
CA TYR A 190 -2.95 -1.72 8.59
C TYR A 190 -3.45 -1.85 10.04
N LEU A 191 -4.74 -2.15 10.24
CA LEU A 191 -5.30 -2.34 11.58
C LEU A 191 -4.73 -3.58 12.28
N SER A 192 -4.43 -4.65 11.53
CA SER A 192 -3.81 -5.85 12.10
C SER A 192 -2.43 -5.56 12.71
N TRP A 193 -1.70 -4.58 12.17
CA TRP A 193 -0.46 -4.10 12.76
C TRP A 193 -0.76 -3.17 13.95
N LEU A 194 -1.65 -2.20 13.77
CA LEU A 194 -1.93 -1.18 14.80
C LEU A 194 -2.47 -1.78 16.11
N LEU A 195 -3.17 -2.91 16.02
CA LEU A 195 -3.81 -3.61 17.14
C LEU A 195 -2.99 -4.76 17.74
N ARG A 196 -1.80 -5.05 17.19
CA ARG A 196 -0.78 -5.86 17.88
C ARG A 196 -0.11 -5.04 18.96
#